data_AF-A0A920RFF7-F1
#
_entry.id   AF-A0A920RFF7-F1
#
_cell.length_a   1.000
_cell.length_b   1.000
_cell.length_c   1.000
_cell.angle_alpha   90.00
_cell.angle_beta   90.00
_cell.angle_gamma   90.00
#
_symmetry.space_group_name_H-M   'P 1'
#
loop_
_entity.id
_entity.type
_entity.pdbx_description
1 polymer ?
#
loop_
_entity_poly.entity_id
_entity_poly.type
_entity_poly.pdbx_seq_one_letter_code
_entity_poly.pdbx_strand_id
1 'polypeptide(L)'
;MWNGVDGGFVEAGIKHKANAGIAFDGDGDRLGMVDEGGNVLDGDKILFLLARHRQQMGNWFGGVGLGKIMSNYGFEKSLGRYGIDL
;
A
#
# COMPACT_ATOMS: atom_id res chain seq x y z
N MET A 1 -0.67 11.79 -2.92
CA MET A 1 0.51 11.56 -3.78
C MET A 1 0.15 11.07 -5.19
N TRP A 2 -1.14 10.90 -5.51
CA TRP A 2 -1.63 10.59 -6.86
C TRP A 2 -2.93 11.39 -7.03
N ASN A 3 -2.81 12.64 -7.50
CA ASN A 3 -3.95 13.51 -7.74
C ASN A 3 -3.77 14.05 -9.17
N GLY A 4 -4.30 13.32 -10.16
CA GLY A 4 -4.35 13.78 -11.56
C GLY A 4 -3.80 12.82 -12.62
N VAL A 5 -3.21 11.68 -12.24
CA VAL A 5 -2.73 10.63 -13.18
C VAL A 5 -3.66 9.41 -13.20
N ASP A 6 -4.74 9.47 -12.42
CA ASP A 6 -5.46 8.33 -11.86
C ASP A 6 -6.37 7.63 -12.88
N GLY A 7 -6.80 8.33 -13.93
CA GLY A 7 -7.72 7.80 -14.93
C GLY A 7 -7.14 6.64 -15.73
N GLY A 8 -5.95 6.81 -16.33
CA GLY A 8 -5.40 5.83 -17.27
C GLY A 8 -4.95 4.51 -16.63
N PHE A 9 -4.39 4.58 -15.42
CA PHE A 9 -3.95 3.39 -14.68
C PHE A 9 -5.13 2.55 -14.17
N VAL A 10 -6.13 3.22 -13.56
CA VAL A 10 -7.35 2.57 -13.07
C VAL A 10 -8.15 2.00 -14.24
N GLU A 11 -8.31 2.76 -15.32
CA GLU A 11 -9.02 2.32 -16.52
C GLU A 11 -8.36 1.08 -17.15
N ALA A 12 -7.02 1.04 -17.21
CA ALA A 12 -6.31 -0.14 -17.69
C ALA A 12 -6.61 -1.38 -16.83
N GLY A 13 -6.59 -1.25 -15.50
CA GLY A 13 -6.92 -2.35 -14.59
C GLY A 13 -8.34 -2.89 -14.82
N ILE A 14 -9.33 -2.00 -14.91
CA ILE A 14 -10.73 -2.36 -15.16
C ILE A 14 -10.90 -2.98 -16.56
N LYS A 15 -10.33 -2.37 -17.59
CA LYS A 15 -10.41 -2.83 -18.98
C LYS A 15 -9.85 -4.24 -19.14
N HIS A 16 -8.73 -4.52 -18.48
CA HIS A 16 -8.08 -5.83 -18.53
C HIS A 16 -8.64 -6.82 -17.50
N LYS A 17 -9.63 -6.43 -16.69
CA LYS A 17 -10.19 -7.23 -15.59
C LYS A 17 -9.09 -7.83 -14.70
N ALA A 18 -8.08 -7.02 -14.42
CA ALA A 18 -6.95 -7.43 -13.61
C ALA A 18 -7.40 -7.65 -12.16
N ASN A 19 -6.86 -8.67 -11.48
CA ASN A 19 -7.10 -8.87 -10.06
C ASN A 19 -6.32 -7.85 -9.19
N ALA A 20 -5.19 -7.37 -9.71
CA ALA A 20 -4.43 -6.27 -9.13
C ALA A 20 -3.63 -5.57 -10.23
N GLY A 21 -3.44 -4.26 -10.12
CA GLY A 21 -2.55 -3.48 -10.97
C GLY A 21 -1.44 -2.82 -10.17
N ILE A 22 -0.24 -2.73 -10.73
CA ILE A 22 0.91 -2.04 -10.13
C ILE A 22 1.47 -1.08 -11.17
N ALA A 23 1.67 0.18 -10.77
CA ALA A 23 2.34 1.20 -11.55
C ALA A 23 3.56 1.72 -10.79
N PHE A 24 4.64 2.00 -11.51
CA PHE A 24 5.84 2.63 -10.97
C PHE A 24 5.94 4.06 -11.48
N ASP A 25 6.66 4.92 -10.76
CA ASP A 25 7.08 6.21 -11.30
C ASP A 25 8.36 6.10 -12.14
N GLY A 26 8.85 7.23 -12.66
CA GLY A 26 9.87 7.26 -13.71
C GLY A 26 11.26 6.74 -13.30
N ASP A 27 11.63 6.88 -12.02
CA ASP A 27 12.86 6.36 -11.43
C ASP A 27 12.63 5.11 -10.58
N GLY A 28 11.38 4.69 -10.39
CA GLY A 28 10.99 3.42 -9.80
C GLY A 28 11.17 3.34 -8.30
N ASP A 29 11.31 4.48 -7.62
CA ASP A 29 11.38 4.55 -6.15
C ASP A 29 9.97 4.54 -5.52
N ARG A 30 8.92 4.83 -6.30
CA ARG A 30 7.53 4.75 -5.88
C ARG A 30 6.72 3.79 -6.73
N LEU A 31 5.69 3.26 -6.09
CA LEU A 31 4.65 2.48 -6.76
C LEU A 31 3.26 2.90 -6.32
N GLY A 32 2.29 2.79 -7.23
CA GLY A 32 0.87 2.82 -6.97
C GLY A 32 0.26 1.44 -7.24
N MET A 33 -0.77 1.06 -6.50
CA MET A 33 -1.45 -0.21 -6.68
C MET A 33 -2.96 0.01 -6.80
N VAL A 34 -3.64 -0.80 -7.63
CA VAL A 34 -5.10 -0.84 -7.72
C VAL A 34 -5.61 -2.25 -7.45
N ASP A 35 -6.77 -2.34 -6.83
CA ASP A 35 -7.52 -3.60 -6.73
C ASP A 35 -8.37 -3.86 -8.00
N GLU A 36 -8.99 -5.04 -8.05
CA GLU A 36 -9.92 -5.46 -9.09
C GLU A 36 -11.13 -4.54 -9.30
N GLY A 37 -11.50 -3.75 -8.29
CA GLY A 37 -12.56 -2.76 -8.34
C GLY A 37 -12.11 -1.41 -8.92
N GLY A 38 -10.81 -1.27 -9.22
CA GLY A 38 -10.21 -0.01 -9.63
C GLY A 38 -9.98 0.97 -8.48
N ASN A 39 -10.05 0.52 -7.23
CA ASN A 39 -9.72 1.36 -6.09
C ASN A 39 -8.20 1.49 -5.98
N VAL A 40 -7.71 2.72 -5.84
CA VAL A 40 -6.29 2.98 -5.60
C VAL A 40 -5.94 2.67 -4.15
N LEU A 41 -4.92 1.84 -3.95
CA LEU A 41 -4.31 1.57 -2.65
C LEU A 41 -3.29 2.68 -2.34
N ASP A 42 -3.48 3.34 -1.21
CA ASP A 42 -2.52 4.30 -0.66
C ASP A 42 -1.27 3.59 -0.11
N GLY A 43 -0.20 4.38 0.10
CA GLY A 43 1.07 3.88 0.62
C GLY A 43 0.93 3.22 1.99
N ASP A 44 0.03 3.69 2.85
CA ASP A 44 -0.24 3.12 4.17
C ASP A 44 -0.81 1.70 4.04
N LYS A 45 -1.80 1.46 3.17
CA LYS A 45 -2.35 0.12 2.92
C LYS A 45 -1.30 -0.83 2.37
N ILE A 46 -0.44 -0.35 1.47
CA ILE A 46 0.65 -1.16 0.90
C ILE A 46 1.66 -1.53 2.00
N LEU A 47 2.06 -0.57 2.82
CA LEU A 47 2.96 -0.82 3.96
C LEU A 47 2.33 -1.77 4.99
N PHE A 48 1.03 -1.64 5.26
CA PHE A 48 0.30 -2.54 6.15
C PHE A 48 0.34 -3.98 5.62
N LEU A 49 0.05 -4.17 4.33
CA LEU A 49 0.04 -5.48 3.69
C LEU A 49 1.42 -6.14 3.77
N LEU A 50 2.48 -5.39 3.44
CA LEU A 50 3.86 -5.87 3.51
C LEU A 50 4.27 -6.22 4.94
N ALA A 51 3.92 -5.36 5.89
CA ALA A 51 4.22 -5.57 7.30
C ALA A 51 3.54 -6.84 7.83
N ARG A 52 2.24 -6.99 7.55
CA ARG A 52 1.46 -8.16 7.96
C ARG A 52 1.98 -9.45 7.32
N HIS A 53 2.34 -9.40 6.04
CA HIS A 53 2.90 -10.56 5.34
C HIS A 53 4.24 -10.99 5.95
N ARG A 54 5.15 -10.05 6.21
CA ARG A 54 6.44 -10.35 6.87
C ARG A 54 6.27 -10.91 8.28
N GLN A 55 5.29 -10.40 9.02
CA GLN A 55 4.94 -10.94 10.33
C GLN A 55 4.48 -12.40 10.24
N GLN A 56 3.62 -12.75 9.28
CA GLN A 56 3.14 -14.12 9.08
C GLN A 56 4.25 -15.09 8.68
N MET A 57 5.27 -14.61 7.94
CA MET A 57 6.43 -15.41 7.55
C MET A 57 7.48 -15.59 8.67
N GLY A 58 7.24 -15.03 9.87
CA GLY A 58 8.19 -15.10 10.99
C GLY A 58 9.46 -14.25 10.79
N ASN A 59 9.53 -13.42 9.76
CA ASN A 59 10.71 -12.63 9.39
C ASN A 59 10.55 -11.15 9.81
N TRP A 60 9.98 -10.92 10.99
CA TRP A 60 9.63 -9.59 11.49
C TRP A 60 10.80 -8.95 12.24
N PHE A 61 11.50 -8.03 11.56
CA PHE A 61 12.56 -7.22 12.16
C PHE A 61 11.98 -5.89 12.68
N GLY A 62 11.34 -5.92 13.84
CA GLY A 62 11.07 -4.74 14.70
C GLY A 62 10.63 -3.44 14.01
N GLY A 63 9.31 -3.29 13.81
CA GLY A 63 8.63 -2.00 13.61
C GLY A 63 8.59 -1.46 12.17
N VAL A 64 7.49 -0.80 11.80
CA VAL A 64 7.41 -0.02 10.54
C VAL A 64 7.95 1.38 10.82
N GLY A 65 9.26 1.48 11.04
CA GLY A 65 9.97 2.67 11.57
C GLY A 65 9.92 3.96 10.74
N LEU A 66 8.97 4.12 9.82
CA LEU A 66 8.84 5.27 8.92
C LEU A 66 7.47 5.99 9.03
N GLY A 67 6.52 5.50 9.84
CA GLY A 67 5.15 6.04 9.84
C GLY A 67 4.91 7.32 10.66
N LYS A 68 5.88 7.79 11.45
CA LYS A 68 5.58 8.78 12.51
C LYS A 68 5.15 10.19 12.05
N ILE A 69 5.44 10.61 10.82
CA ILE A 69 5.20 12.01 10.41
C ILE A 69 3.91 12.18 9.59
N MET A 70 3.44 11.16 8.87
CA MET A 70 2.32 11.31 7.92
C MET A 70 1.32 10.14 7.88
N SER A 71 1.48 9.10 8.71
CA SER A 71 0.53 7.99 8.69
C SER A 71 -0.78 8.32 9.40
N ASN A 72 -1.90 7.86 8.84
CA ASN A 72 -3.22 8.12 9.41
C ASN A 72 -3.41 7.33 10.72
N TYR A 73 -4.12 7.88 11.71
CA TYR A 73 -4.52 7.18 12.94
C TYR A 73 -5.16 5.80 12.69
N GLY A 74 -5.87 5.63 11.57
CA GLY A 74 -6.42 4.34 11.16
C GLY A 74 -5.37 3.27 10.85
N PHE A 75 -4.20 3.68 10.35
CA PHE A 75 -3.06 2.80 10.07
C PHE A 75 -2.37 2.37 11.37
N GLU A 76 -2.08 3.32 12.26
CA GLU A 76 -1.54 3.07 13.60
C GLU A 76 -2.40 2.06 14.38
N LYS A 77 -3.71 2.29 14.44
CA LYS A 77 -4.65 1.39 15.12
C LYS A 77 -4.72 0.00 14.50
N SER A 78 -4.61 -0.09 13.18
CA SER A 78 -4.62 -1.38 12.47
C SER A 78 -3.34 -2.17 12.71
N LEU A 79 -2.17 -1.51 12.75
CA LEU A 79 -0.90 -2.14 13.09
C LEU A 79 -0.86 -2.61 14.56
N GLY A 80 -1.31 -1.77 15.49
CA GLY A 80 -1.35 -2.10 16.92
C GLY A 80 -2.22 -3.33 17.24
N ARG A 81 -3.30 -3.58 16.49
CA ARG A 81 -4.10 -4.82 16.60
C ARG A 81 -3.31 -6.10 16.34
N TYR A 82 -2.22 -5.98 15.58
CA TYR A 82 -1.36 -7.11 15.26
C TYR A 82 -0.05 -7.08 16.06
N GLY A 83 0.08 -6.22 17.08
CA GLY A 83 1.32 -6.08 17.85
C GLY A 83 2.48 -5.55 17.01
N ILE A 84 2.16 -4.77 15.97
CA ILE A 84 3.13 -4.07 15.14
C ILE A 84 3.18 -2.63 15.62
N ASP A 85 4.32 -2.24 16.17
CA ASP A 85 4.59 -0.85 16.54
C ASP A 85 5.04 -0.04 15.32
N LEU A 86 4.63 1.23 15.28
CA LEU A 86 5.12 2.25 14.35
C LEU A 86 6.52 2.74 14.72
#